data_AF-A0A934WL03-F1
#
_entry.id   AF-A0A934WL03-F1
#
_cell.length_a   1.000
_cell.length_b   1.000
_cell.length_c   1.000
_cell.angle_alpha   90.00
_cell.angle_beta   90.00
_cell.angle_gamma   90.00
#
_symmetry.space_group_name_H-M   'P 1'
#
loop_
_entity.id
_entity.type
_entity.pdbx_description
1 polymer ?
#
loop_
_entity_poly.entity_id
_entity_poly.type
_entity_poly.pdbx_seq_one_letter_code
_entity_poly.pdbx_strand_id
1 'polypeptide(L)'
;MGSFYTQVLVRGADEHRCAEIMRALRRASYVIPPRNGITVVCDRQSEAQDLEVLDSVAATLSARLHADTTAVLNHDDHWLVFRHFRKGAFAGGLQVGRSPLSLRGSIARLRETVNPRAPSLPLYLALLRPRRFQIRRHADLIAALGAPERSLGVGYNYIASNDVPGFFNRAGILET
;
A
#
# COMPACT_ATOMS: atom_id res chain seq x y z
N MET A 1 10.76 18.55 3.59
CA MET A 1 11.01 17.10 3.66
C MET A 1 9.80 16.40 3.07
N GLY A 2 10.00 15.60 2.03
CA GLY A 2 9.01 14.67 1.51
C GLY A 2 9.17 13.31 2.17
N SER A 3 8.09 12.53 2.19
CA SER A 3 8.10 11.15 2.67
C SER A 3 8.30 10.15 1.52
N PHE A 4 9.03 9.07 1.80
CA PHE A 4 9.38 8.03 0.83
C PHE A 4 9.08 6.67 1.42
N TYR A 5 8.09 5.96 0.90
CA TYR A 5 7.77 4.63 1.40
C TYR A 5 7.10 3.77 0.35
N THR A 6 7.25 2.47 0.52
CA THR A 6 6.57 1.46 -0.29
C THR A 6 5.82 0.49 0.59
N GLN A 7 4.70 -0.01 0.08
CA GLN A 7 3.84 -0.96 0.78
C GLN A 7 3.16 -1.89 -0.22
N VAL A 8 2.74 -3.06 0.24
CA VAL A 8 1.81 -3.92 -0.49
C VAL A 8 0.57 -4.14 0.36
N LEU A 9 -0.58 -3.68 -0.12
CA LEU A 9 -1.89 -3.97 0.46
C LEU A 9 -2.34 -5.34 -0.04
N VAL A 10 -2.74 -6.22 0.86
CA VAL A 10 -3.20 -7.58 0.54
C VAL A 10 -4.62 -7.75 1.05
N ARG A 11 -5.58 -7.91 0.13
CA ARG A 11 -6.99 -8.12 0.49
C ARG A 11 -7.31 -9.61 0.63
N GLY A 12 -7.80 -10.01 1.80
CA GLY A 12 -8.31 -11.36 2.04
C GLY A 12 -7.27 -12.37 2.57
N ALA A 13 -6.11 -11.90 3.02
CA ALA A 13 -5.15 -12.70 3.78
C ALA A 13 -4.76 -11.97 5.06
N ASP A 14 -4.50 -12.72 6.13
CA ASP A 14 -4.00 -12.21 7.40
C ASP A 14 -2.48 -12.01 7.40
N GLU A 15 -1.97 -11.43 8.48
CA GLU A 15 -0.56 -11.17 8.71
C GLU A 15 0.29 -12.44 8.75
N HIS A 16 -0.23 -13.54 9.28
CA HIS A 16 0.53 -14.78 9.44
C HIS A 16 0.81 -15.42 8.09
N ARG A 17 -0.19 -15.51 7.22
CA ARG A 17 -0.05 -16.04 5.85
C ARG A 17 0.85 -15.16 4.99
N CYS A 18 0.75 -13.84 5.13
CA CYS A 18 1.65 -12.91 4.45
C CYS A 18 3.09 -13.09 4.96
N ALA A 19 3.29 -13.14 6.27
CA ALA A 19 4.60 -13.30 6.89
C ALA A 19 5.27 -14.63 6.52
N GLU A 20 4.51 -15.73 6.46
CA GLU A 20 4.99 -17.04 6.02
C GLU A 20 5.59 -16.98 4.61
N ILE A 21 4.90 -16.33 3.67
CA ILE A 21 5.41 -16.16 2.30
C ILE A 21 6.66 -15.29 2.29
N MET A 22 6.68 -14.18 3.02
CA MET A 22 7.85 -13.30 3.07
C MET A 22 9.08 -14.01 3.65
N ARG A 23 8.90 -14.85 4.69
CA ARG A 23 9.97 -15.72 5.23
C ARG A 23 10.43 -16.76 4.21
N ALA A 24 9.49 -17.41 3.52
CA ALA A 24 9.82 -18.38 2.47
C ALA A 24 10.62 -17.75 1.31
N LEU A 25 10.35 -16.48 1.01
CA LEU A 25 11.09 -15.68 0.03
C LEU A 25 12.42 -15.11 0.59
N ARG A 26 12.71 -15.31 1.88
CA ARG A 26 13.85 -14.74 2.60
C ARG A 26 13.93 -13.21 2.48
N ARG A 27 12.78 -12.55 2.57
CA ARG A 27 12.67 -11.10 2.48
C ARG A 27 12.39 -10.50 3.85
N ALA A 28 13.26 -9.59 4.28
CA ALA A 28 13.05 -8.82 5.49
C ALA A 28 11.83 -7.91 5.32
N SER A 29 10.82 -8.08 6.19
CA SER A 29 9.57 -7.32 6.09
C SER A 29 8.91 -7.12 7.44
N TYR A 30 8.07 -6.08 7.50
CA TYR A 30 7.09 -5.91 8.57
C TYR A 30 5.70 -6.12 8.00
N VAL A 31 4.92 -6.97 8.66
CA VAL A 31 3.54 -7.28 8.26
C VAL A 31 2.58 -6.72 9.29
N ILE A 32 1.79 -5.75 8.87
CA ILE A 32 0.80 -5.06 9.69
C ILE A 32 -0.54 -5.83 9.63
N PRO A 33 -1.08 -6.30 10.77
CA PRO A 33 -2.34 -7.04 10.83
C PRO A 33 -3.52 -6.32 10.18
N PRO A 34 -4.48 -7.11 9.65
CA PRO A 34 -5.53 -6.59 8.81
C PRO A 34 -6.48 -5.66 9.53
N ARG A 35 -6.98 -4.68 8.79
CA ARG A 35 -8.20 -3.94 9.13
C ARG A 35 -9.13 -4.02 7.94
N ASN A 36 -10.40 -4.34 8.18
CA ASN A 36 -11.39 -4.58 7.13
C ASN A 36 -10.92 -5.60 6.06
N GLY A 37 -10.15 -6.61 6.48
CA GLY A 37 -9.62 -7.65 5.60
C GLY A 37 -8.45 -7.20 4.72
N ILE A 38 -7.82 -6.06 5.00
CA ILE A 38 -6.65 -5.54 4.29
C ILE A 38 -5.42 -5.60 5.20
N THR A 39 -4.48 -6.49 4.88
CA THR A 39 -3.16 -6.60 5.51
C THR A 39 -2.16 -5.74 4.75
N VAL A 40 -1.15 -5.19 5.43
CA VAL A 40 -0.11 -4.37 4.78
C VAL A 40 1.26 -5.00 5.00
N VAL A 41 2.01 -5.18 3.92
CA VAL A 41 3.38 -5.68 3.93
C VAL A 41 4.33 -4.54 3.57
N CYS A 42 5.27 -4.24 4.47
CA CYS A 42 6.36 -3.29 4.26
C CYS A 42 7.65 -4.08 4.03
N ASP A 43 8.10 -4.15 2.78
CA ASP A 43 9.25 -4.94 2.36
C ASP A 43 10.53 -4.10 2.26
N ARG A 44 11.63 -4.57 2.85
CA ARG A 44 12.89 -3.82 2.91
C ARG A 44 13.46 -3.46 1.54
N GLN A 45 13.45 -4.41 0.62
CA GLN A 45 14.10 -4.21 -0.69
C GLN A 45 13.28 -3.25 -1.57
N SER A 46 11.94 -3.23 -1.40
CA SER A 46 11.04 -2.31 -2.10
C SER A 46 11.25 -0.85 -1.70
N GLU A 47 11.83 -0.57 -0.53
CA GLU A 47 12.12 0.81 -0.09
C GLU A 47 13.11 1.55 -0.99
N ALA A 48 13.87 0.83 -1.82
CA ALA A 48 14.68 1.42 -2.90
C ALA A 48 13.82 2.09 -3.99
N GLN A 49 12.49 1.93 -3.93
CA GLN A 49 11.50 2.47 -4.88
C GLN A 49 11.69 1.97 -6.31
N ASP A 50 12.31 0.81 -6.44
CA ASP A 50 12.33 0.04 -7.67
C ASP A 50 10.95 -0.61 -7.88
N LEU A 51 10.25 -0.16 -8.92
CA LEU A 51 8.91 -0.66 -9.24
C LEU A 51 8.92 -2.13 -9.66
N GLU A 52 10.00 -2.64 -10.25
CA GLU A 52 10.08 -4.06 -10.62
C GLU A 52 10.14 -4.94 -9.37
N VAL A 53 10.92 -4.50 -8.37
CA VAL A 53 11.00 -5.19 -7.07
C VAL A 53 9.66 -5.15 -6.35
N LEU A 54 9.04 -3.98 -6.26
CA LEU A 54 7.75 -3.81 -5.60
C LEU A 54 6.62 -4.60 -6.30
N ASP A 55 6.59 -4.57 -7.64
CA ASP A 55 5.65 -5.34 -8.45
C ASP A 55 5.85 -6.84 -8.26
N SER A 56 7.10 -7.30 -8.21
CA SER A 56 7.43 -8.71 -7.99
C SER A 56 6.91 -9.21 -6.63
N VAL A 57 7.05 -8.42 -5.57
CA VAL A 57 6.49 -8.76 -4.24
C VAL A 57 4.96 -8.82 -4.31
N ALA A 58 4.32 -7.81 -4.88
CA ALA A 58 2.86 -7.75 -4.97
C ALA A 58 2.28 -8.89 -5.82
N ALA A 59 2.87 -9.18 -6.97
CA ALA A 59 2.53 -10.29 -7.83
C ALA A 59 2.70 -11.64 -7.12
N THR A 60 3.84 -11.85 -6.44
CA THR A 60 4.11 -13.10 -5.72
C THR A 60 3.10 -13.35 -4.61
N LEU A 61 2.81 -12.33 -3.79
CA LEU A 61 1.78 -12.42 -2.76
C LEU A 61 0.41 -12.70 -3.36
N SER A 62 0.05 -12.03 -4.47
CA SER A 62 -1.22 -12.26 -5.15
C SER A 62 -1.37 -13.71 -5.65
N ALA A 63 -0.33 -14.25 -6.27
CA ALA A 63 -0.32 -15.61 -6.79
C ALA A 63 -0.43 -16.66 -5.68
N ARG A 64 0.43 -16.55 -4.65
CA ARG A 64 0.55 -17.56 -3.58
C ARG A 64 -0.60 -17.52 -2.57
N LEU A 65 -1.18 -16.35 -2.31
CA LEU A 65 -2.31 -16.22 -1.38
C LEU A 65 -3.67 -16.39 -2.06
N HIS A 66 -3.70 -16.44 -3.40
CA HIS A 66 -4.92 -16.32 -4.19
C HIS A 66 -5.72 -15.05 -3.82
N ALA A 67 -5.00 -13.96 -3.56
CA ALA A 67 -5.53 -12.68 -3.10
C ALA A 67 -5.31 -11.58 -4.14
N ASP A 68 -6.17 -10.56 -4.12
CA ASP A 68 -5.91 -9.31 -4.85
C ASP A 68 -4.92 -8.47 -4.02
N THR A 69 -3.86 -7.98 -4.65
CA THR A 69 -2.86 -7.13 -3.99
C THR A 69 -2.73 -5.78 -4.69
N THR A 70 -2.27 -4.78 -3.96
CA THR A 70 -1.98 -3.46 -4.50
C THR A 70 -0.67 -2.95 -3.92
N ALA A 71 0.34 -2.83 -4.78
CA ALA A 71 1.57 -2.12 -4.48
C ALA A 71 1.29 -0.62 -4.39
N VAL A 72 1.87 0.03 -3.38
CA VAL A 72 1.74 1.47 -3.10
C VAL A 72 3.14 2.06 -3.03
N LEU A 73 3.34 3.18 -3.71
CA LEU A 73 4.57 3.95 -3.67
C LEU A 73 4.24 5.42 -3.49
N ASN A 74 4.80 6.02 -2.44
CA ASN A 74 4.78 7.45 -2.20
C ASN A 74 6.19 8.00 -2.41
N HIS A 75 6.36 8.84 -3.43
CA HIS A 75 7.66 9.39 -3.81
C HIS A 75 7.71 10.89 -3.57
N ASP A 76 8.56 11.30 -2.63
CA ASP A 76 8.85 12.69 -2.24
C ASP A 76 7.59 13.52 -1.93
N ASP A 77 6.50 12.86 -1.57
CA ASP A 77 5.18 13.47 -1.48
C ASP A 77 4.72 14.24 -2.75
N HIS A 78 5.30 13.92 -3.90
CA HIS A 78 4.95 14.45 -5.20
C HIS A 78 4.10 13.50 -6.01
N TRP A 79 4.40 12.22 -5.93
CA TRP A 79 3.70 11.16 -6.66
C TRP A 79 3.21 10.08 -5.71
N LEU A 80 1.96 9.68 -5.89
CA LEU A 80 1.37 8.52 -5.27
C LEU A 80 0.97 7.55 -6.36
N VAL A 81 1.50 6.34 -6.28
CA VAL A 81 1.34 5.29 -7.30
C VAL A 81 0.73 4.06 -6.63
N PHE A 82 -0.28 3.50 -7.28
CA PHE A 82 -0.93 2.23 -6.95
C PHE A 82 -0.82 1.29 -8.15
N ARG A 83 -0.39 0.06 -7.91
CA ARG A 83 -0.26 -0.98 -8.94
C ARG A 83 -0.97 -2.23 -8.48
N HIS A 84 -1.95 -2.67 -9.24
CA HIS A 84 -2.89 -3.73 -8.86
C HIS A 84 -2.45 -5.07 -9.45
N PHE A 85 -2.56 -6.12 -8.66
CA PHE A 85 -2.24 -7.48 -9.10
C PHE A 85 -3.36 -8.44 -8.73
N ARG A 86 -3.62 -9.37 -9.66
CA ARG A 86 -4.61 -10.44 -9.49
C ARG A 86 -4.03 -11.73 -10.04
N LYS A 87 -4.06 -12.79 -9.23
CA LYS A 87 -3.50 -14.10 -9.58
C LYS A 87 -2.05 -14.02 -10.09
N GLY A 88 -1.28 -13.09 -9.53
CA GLY A 88 0.12 -12.86 -9.92
C GLY A 88 0.35 -12.03 -11.18
N ALA A 89 -0.69 -11.55 -11.85
CA ALA A 89 -0.55 -10.71 -13.04
C ALA A 89 -0.90 -9.25 -12.75
N PHE A 90 -0.19 -8.32 -13.41
CA PHE A 90 -0.51 -6.89 -13.37
C PHE A 90 -1.91 -6.65 -13.96
N ALA A 91 -2.77 -6.01 -13.17
CA ALA A 91 -4.17 -5.81 -13.47
C ALA A 91 -4.52 -4.34 -13.76
N GLY A 92 -3.51 -3.47 -13.83
CA GLY A 92 -3.64 -2.02 -14.00
C GLY A 92 -3.13 -1.25 -12.79
N GLY A 93 -3.21 0.08 -12.84
CA GLY A 93 -2.75 0.93 -11.76
C GLY A 93 -3.41 2.29 -11.78
N LEU A 94 -3.10 3.08 -10.76
CA LEU A 94 -3.50 4.47 -10.61
C LEU A 94 -2.29 5.28 -10.15
N GLN A 95 -2.04 6.42 -10.76
CA GLN A 95 -1.03 7.35 -10.28
C GLN A 95 -1.58 8.76 -10.24
N VAL A 96 -1.14 9.54 -9.27
CA VAL A 96 -1.55 10.92 -9.13
C VAL A 96 -0.44 11.74 -8.49
N GLY A 97 -0.16 12.88 -9.11
CA GLY A 97 0.79 13.88 -8.63
C GLY A 97 0.08 15.03 -7.90
N ARG A 98 0.75 16.16 -7.71
CA ARG A 98 0.20 17.32 -6.98
C ARG A 98 -1.14 17.84 -7.54
N SER A 99 -1.27 17.88 -8.86
CA SER A 99 -2.47 18.32 -9.57
C SER A 99 -3.37 17.14 -9.93
N PRO A 100 -4.71 17.24 -9.80
CA PRO A 100 -5.62 16.20 -10.26
C PRO A 100 -5.52 15.93 -11.77
N LEU A 101 -5.03 16.89 -12.56
CA LEU A 101 -4.78 16.69 -14.00
C LEU A 101 -3.69 15.64 -14.30
N SER A 102 -2.85 15.34 -13.31
CA SER A 102 -1.84 14.28 -13.39
C SER A 102 -2.38 12.89 -13.07
N LEU A 103 -3.66 12.79 -12.67
CA LEU A 103 -4.31 11.50 -12.42
C LEU A 103 -4.28 10.66 -13.71
N ARG A 104 -3.77 9.43 -13.58
CA ARG A 104 -3.83 8.40 -14.63
C ARG A 104 -4.30 7.10 -14.00
N GLY A 105 -5.02 6.29 -14.76
CA GLY A 105 -5.57 5.03 -14.29
C GLY A 105 -6.99 5.11 -13.74
N SER A 106 -7.50 3.96 -13.26
CA SER A 106 -8.91 3.80 -12.92
C SER A 106 -9.16 3.84 -11.41
N ILE A 107 -9.95 4.80 -10.96
CA ILE A 107 -10.41 4.91 -9.56
C ILE A 107 -11.31 3.72 -9.19
N ALA A 108 -12.16 3.28 -10.12
CA ALA A 108 -13.01 2.12 -9.93
C ALA A 108 -12.18 0.85 -9.70
N ARG A 109 -11.05 0.69 -10.43
CA ARG A 109 -10.13 -0.43 -10.26
C ARG A 109 -9.47 -0.42 -8.88
N LEU A 110 -9.01 0.73 -8.40
CA LEU A 110 -8.47 0.87 -7.04
C LEU A 110 -9.49 0.40 -5.99
N ARG A 111 -10.75 0.84 -6.12
CA ARG A 111 -11.85 0.40 -5.25
C ARG A 111 -12.05 -1.11 -5.34
N GLU A 112 -12.22 -1.67 -6.54
CA GLU A 112 -12.44 -3.10 -6.75
C GLU A 112 -11.30 -3.98 -6.21
N THR A 113 -10.05 -3.56 -6.38
CA THR A 113 -8.90 -4.36 -5.94
C THR A 113 -8.72 -4.27 -4.43
N VAL A 114 -8.79 -3.07 -3.84
CA VAL A 114 -8.46 -2.86 -2.41
C VAL A 114 -9.66 -3.07 -1.49
N ASN A 115 -10.83 -2.54 -1.83
CA ASN A 115 -12.07 -2.74 -1.06
C ASN A 115 -13.32 -2.41 -1.91
N PRO A 116 -13.97 -3.42 -2.53
CA PRO A 116 -15.16 -3.20 -3.36
C PRO A 116 -16.32 -2.50 -2.65
N ARG A 117 -16.37 -2.58 -1.32
CA ARG A 117 -17.42 -1.99 -0.48
C ARG A 117 -17.11 -0.55 -0.06
N ALA A 118 -15.93 -0.02 -0.39
CA ALA A 118 -15.56 1.34 -0.05
C ALA A 118 -16.48 2.37 -0.75
N PRO A 119 -16.88 3.45 -0.07
CA PRO A 119 -17.70 4.48 -0.67
C PRO A 119 -16.94 5.20 -1.80
N SER A 120 -17.60 5.36 -2.95
CA SER A 120 -16.97 5.96 -4.13
C SER A 120 -16.64 7.43 -3.93
N LEU A 121 -17.60 8.22 -3.42
CA LEU A 121 -17.48 9.67 -3.37
C LEU A 121 -16.22 10.14 -2.59
N PRO A 122 -15.90 9.61 -1.40
CA PRO A 122 -14.66 9.96 -0.71
C PRO A 122 -13.38 9.64 -1.52
N LEU A 123 -13.35 8.54 -2.29
CA LEU A 123 -12.21 8.19 -3.13
C LEU A 123 -12.00 9.22 -4.25
N TYR A 124 -13.08 9.59 -4.95
CA TYR A 124 -13.02 10.63 -5.98
C TYR A 124 -12.58 11.96 -5.39
N LEU A 125 -13.12 12.37 -4.23
CA LEU A 125 -12.72 13.61 -3.55
C LEU A 125 -11.24 13.59 -3.14
N ALA A 126 -10.73 12.48 -2.62
CA ALA A 126 -9.32 12.33 -2.24
C ALA A 126 -8.37 12.52 -3.44
N LEU A 127 -8.74 11.97 -4.59
CA LEU A 127 -7.92 11.98 -5.81
C LEU A 127 -8.02 13.30 -6.60
N LEU A 128 -9.21 13.88 -6.66
CA LEU A 128 -9.49 15.09 -7.45
C LEU A 128 -9.15 16.39 -6.71
N ARG A 129 -8.99 16.35 -5.39
CA ARG A 129 -8.53 17.52 -4.63
C ARG A 129 -7.03 17.76 -4.85
N PRO A 130 -6.61 19.00 -5.17
CA PRO A 130 -5.20 19.36 -5.20
C PRO A 130 -4.54 19.11 -3.84
N ARG A 131 -3.35 18.51 -3.84
CA ARG A 131 -2.61 18.19 -2.62
C ARG A 131 -1.14 18.55 -2.80
N ARG A 132 -0.62 19.32 -1.85
CA ARG A 132 0.81 19.66 -1.80
C ARG A 132 1.66 18.44 -1.43
N PHE A 133 1.14 17.62 -0.50
CA PHE A 133 1.81 16.43 0.00
C PHE A 133 0.94 15.20 -0.23
N GLN A 134 1.50 14.19 -0.89
CA GLN A 134 0.79 12.95 -1.21
C GLN A 134 0.43 12.12 0.02
N ILE A 135 1.19 12.18 1.11
CA ILE A 135 0.81 11.52 2.37
C ILE A 135 -0.59 11.93 2.85
N ARG A 136 -1.00 13.18 2.65
CA ARG A 136 -2.37 13.61 3.00
C ARG A 136 -3.43 13.02 2.08
N ARG A 137 -3.08 12.81 0.79
CA ARG A 137 -3.96 12.10 -0.14
C ARG A 137 -4.05 10.63 0.23
N HIS A 138 -2.92 10.02 0.57
CA HIS A 138 -2.87 8.65 1.01
C HIS A 138 -3.69 8.45 2.30
N ALA A 139 -3.66 9.40 3.23
CA ALA A 139 -4.50 9.38 4.43
C ALA A 139 -6.00 9.29 4.11
N ASP A 140 -6.50 10.18 3.25
CA ASP A 140 -7.90 10.14 2.81
C ASP A 140 -8.24 8.82 2.11
N LEU A 141 -7.33 8.31 1.27
CA LEU A 141 -7.52 7.05 0.55
C LEU A 141 -7.55 5.86 1.49
N ILE A 142 -6.64 5.77 2.48
CA ILE A 142 -6.66 4.71 3.51
C ILE A 142 -7.98 4.75 4.28
N ALA A 143 -8.41 5.94 4.70
CA ALA A 143 -9.67 6.11 5.43
C ALA A 143 -10.88 5.68 4.58
N ALA A 144 -10.93 6.10 3.31
CA ALA A 144 -12.01 5.74 2.40
C ALA A 144 -12.00 4.26 2.01
N LEU A 145 -10.83 3.65 1.80
CA LEU A 145 -10.67 2.24 1.48
C LEU A 145 -10.83 1.34 2.71
N GLY A 146 -10.79 1.90 3.92
CA GLY A 146 -10.84 1.16 5.18
C GLY A 146 -9.56 0.38 5.49
N ALA A 147 -8.43 0.75 4.91
CA ALA A 147 -7.13 0.14 5.19
C ALA A 147 -6.64 0.50 6.61
N PRO A 148 -5.64 -0.21 7.17
CA PRO A 148 -5.10 0.10 8.50
C PRO A 148 -4.56 1.53 8.58
N GLU A 149 -5.11 2.39 9.45
CA GLU A 149 -4.63 3.78 9.62
C GLU A 149 -3.15 3.83 10.03
N ARG A 150 -2.71 2.85 10.82
CA ARG A 150 -1.31 2.67 11.21
C ARG A 150 -0.36 2.34 10.05
N SER A 151 -0.86 2.11 8.83
CA SER A 151 -0.03 1.99 7.63
C SER A 151 0.26 3.34 6.96
N LEU A 152 -0.37 4.42 7.41
CA LEU A 152 -0.18 5.75 6.82
C LEU A 152 1.25 6.26 7.05
N GLY A 153 1.96 6.55 5.95
CA GLY A 153 3.26 7.20 6.02
C GLY A 153 4.38 6.31 6.52
N VAL A 154 4.18 4.99 6.58
CA VAL A 154 5.18 4.04 7.09
C VAL A 154 5.58 3.05 5.99
N GLY A 155 6.89 2.95 5.77
CA GLY A 155 7.56 1.93 4.98
C GLY A 155 8.43 1.08 5.89
N TYR A 156 9.17 0.12 5.32
CA TYR A 156 10.05 -0.72 6.13
C TYR A 156 11.10 0.11 6.89
N ASN A 157 11.72 1.09 6.24
CA ASN A 157 12.80 1.88 6.85
C ASN A 157 12.30 2.70 8.05
N TYR A 158 11.11 3.29 7.96
CA TYR A 158 10.49 4.04 9.06
C TYR A 158 10.23 3.15 10.28
N ILE A 159 9.71 1.93 10.06
CA ILE A 159 9.49 0.98 11.16
C ILE A 159 10.84 0.51 11.73
N ALA A 160 11.83 0.20 10.89
CA ALA A 160 13.14 -0.26 11.35
C ALA A 160 13.89 0.80 12.18
N SER A 161 13.83 2.08 11.77
CA SER A 161 14.49 3.19 12.47
C SER A 161 13.70 3.75 13.66
N ASN A 162 12.47 3.27 13.87
CA ASN A 162 11.52 3.84 14.82
C ASN A 162 11.16 5.32 14.54
N ASP A 163 11.33 5.77 13.29
CA ASP A 163 10.86 7.07 12.79
C ASP A 163 9.43 6.94 12.29
N VAL A 164 8.50 6.69 13.21
CA VAL A 164 7.09 6.42 12.90
C VAL A 164 6.19 7.55 13.42
N PRO A 165 5.03 7.80 12.79
CA PRO A 165 4.08 8.77 13.32
C PRO A 165 3.64 8.43 14.75
N GLY A 166 3.31 9.43 15.57
CA GLY A 166 2.96 9.21 16.99
C GLY A 166 1.73 8.34 17.24
N PHE A 167 0.87 8.14 16.23
CA PHE A 167 -0.27 7.21 16.28
C PHE A 167 0.10 5.76 15.91
N PHE A 168 1.33 5.51 15.45
CA PHE A 168 1.78 4.19 15.06
C PHE A 168 1.99 3.31 16.29
N ASN A 169 1.45 2.09 16.24
CA ASN A 169 1.61 1.08 17.28
C ASN A 169 2.11 -0.24 16.66
N ARG A 170 3.19 -0.78 17.22
CA ARG A 170 3.80 -2.06 16.82
C ARG A 170 3.01 -3.31 17.23
N ALA A 171 1.96 -3.16 18.04
CA ALA A 171 1.17 -4.30 18.52
C ALA A 171 0.68 -5.20 17.37
N GLY A 172 1.04 -6.48 17.46
CA GLY A 172 0.68 -7.51 16.49
C GLY A 172 1.43 -7.46 15.16
N ILE A 173 2.34 -6.51 14.93
CA ILE A 173 3.16 -6.49 13.72
C ILE A 173 4.12 -7.67 13.75
N LEU A 174 4.16 -8.44 12.66
CA LEU A 174 5.11 -9.54 12.49
C LEU A 174 6.34 -9.06 11.73
N GLU A 175 7.51 -9.44 12.23
CA GLU A 175 8.79 -9.30 11.52
C GLU A 175 9.17 -10.65 10.90
N THR A 176 9.77 -10.60 9.71
CA THR A 176 10.14 -11.78 8.91
C THR A 176 11.59 -11.77 8.50
#